data_AF-A0A6A6I454-F1
#
_entry.id   AF-A0A6A6I454-F1
#
_cell.length_a   1.000
_cell.length_b   1.000
_cell.length_c   1.000
_cell.angle_alpha   90.00
_cell.angle_beta   90.00
_cell.angle_gamma   90.00
#
_symmetry.space_group_name_H-M   'P 1'
#
loop_
_entity.id
_entity.type
_entity.pdbx_description
1 polymer ?
#
loop_
_entity_poly.entity_id
_entity_poly.type
_entity_poly.pdbx_seq_one_letter_code
_entity_poly.pdbx_strand_id
1 'polypeptide(L)' 'MFNNAKYSDATIVIQDVTLPVHKSVICIQSEYFDKAFQSAFVERTLQKLTFNGGSGAAC' A
#
# COMPACT_ATOMS: atom_id res chain seq x y z
N MET A 1 9.21 8.48 -11.56
CA MET A 1 7.95 8.33 -12.33
C MET A 1 6.98 7.47 -11.54
N PHE A 2 5.69 7.80 -11.59
CA PHE A 2 4.63 7.00 -10.98
C PHE A 2 4.35 5.74 -11.82
N ASN A 3 3.84 4.67 -11.20
CA ASN A 3 3.52 3.41 -11.86
C ASN A 3 4.70 2.73 -12.58
N ASN A 4 5.90 2.80 -11.99
CA ASN A 4 7.09 2.12 -12.52
C ASN A 4 7.77 1.31 -11.43
N ALA A 5 7.72 -0.01 -11.56
CA ALA A 5 8.28 -0.95 -10.60
C ALA A 5 9.78 -0.74 -10.32
N LYS A 6 10.54 -0.16 -11.25
CA LYS A 6 11.97 0.11 -11.08
C LYS A 6 12.27 1.11 -9.96
N TYR A 7 11.35 2.03 -9.71
CA TYR A 7 11.55 3.11 -8.74
C TYR A 7 10.63 3.00 -7.53
N SER A 8 9.69 2.07 -7.54
CA SER A 8 8.73 1.86 -6.46
C SER A 8 9.34 1.14 -5.27
N ASP A 9 8.94 1.56 -4.07
CA ASP A 9 9.35 1.02 -2.76
C ASP A 9 8.15 0.39 -2.02
N ALA A 10 7.02 0.24 -2.70
CA ALA A 10 5.85 -0.48 -2.25
C ALA A 10 5.01 -0.98 -3.41
N THR A 11 4.19 -1.98 -3.13
CA THR A 11 3.18 -2.51 -4.05
C THR A 11 1.83 -2.53 -3.37
N ILE A 12 0.80 -2.00 -4.03
CA ILE A 12 -0.58 -2.13 -3.59
C ILE A 12 -1.26 -3.15 -4.52
N VAL A 13 -1.87 -4.18 -3.96
CA VAL A 13 -2.66 -5.16 -4.71
C VAL A 13 -4.12 -4.97 -4.34
N ILE A 14 -4.96 -4.68 -5.32
CA ILE A 14 -6.40 -4.52 -5.15
C ILE A 14 -7.04 -5.56 -6.06
N GLN A 15 -7.65 -6.59 -5.45
CA GLN A 15 -8.12 -7.76 -6.19
C GLN A 15 -6.98 -8.35 -7.04
N ASP A 16 -7.10 -8.36 -8.37
CA ASP A 16 -6.09 -8.84 -9.31
C ASP A 16 -5.20 -7.72 -9.90
N VAL A 17 -5.41 -6.47 -9.48
CA VAL A 17 -4.64 -5.31 -9.97
C VAL A 17 -3.45 -5.04 -9.06
N THR A 18 -2.25 -5.00 -9.66
CA THR A 18 -1.00 -4.68 -8.96
C THR A 18 -0.53 -3.28 -9.32
N LEU A 19 -0.36 -2.43 -8.31
CA LEU A 19 0.03 -1.02 -8.43
C LEU A 19 1.38 -0.79 -7.75
N PRO A 20 2.48 -0.60 -8.51
CA PRO A 20 3.75 -0.18 -7.95
C PRO A 20 3.67 1.31 -7.54
N VAL A 21 3.96 1.59 -6.26
CA VAL A 21 3.78 2.92 -5.65
C VAL A 21 5.03 3.38 -4.92
N HIS A 22 5.03 4.67 -4.55
CA HIS A 22 6.07 5.30 -3.72
C HIS A 22 5.47 5.62 -2.36
N LYS A 23 5.94 4.99 -1.28
CA LYS A 23 5.43 5.17 0.09
C LYS A 23 5.44 6.63 0.50
N SER A 24 6.54 7.32 0.23
CA SER A 24 6.67 8.75 0.56
C SER A 24 5.55 9.59 -0.05
N VAL A 25 5.09 9.24 -1.25
CA VAL A 25 4.03 9.98 -1.93
C VAL A 25 2.66 9.64 -1.34
N ILE A 26 2.35 8.36 -1.20
CA ILE A 26 1.00 7.92 -0.78
C ILE A 26 0.74 8.12 0.72
N CYS A 27 1.78 8.04 1.57
CA CYS A 27 1.65 8.30 3.01
C CYS A 27 1.40 9.79 3.29
N ILE A 28 2.02 10.69 2.52
CA ILE A 28 1.74 12.14 2.63
C ILE A 28 0.30 12.46 2.21
N GLN A 29 -0.24 11.72 1.24
CA GLN A 29 -1.58 11.95 0.70
C GLN A 29 -2.69 11.27 1.50
N SER A 30 -2.36 10.31 2.38
CA SER A 30 -3.34 9.58 3.16
C SER A 30 -2.75 9.01 4.44
N GLU A 31 -3.30 9.44 5.57
CA GLU A 31 -2.98 8.88 6.89
C GLU A 31 -3.31 7.39 7.00
N TYR A 32 -4.24 6.89 6.17
CA TYR A 32 -4.54 5.46 6.11
C TYR A 32 -3.31 4.66 5.66
N PHE A 33 -2.66 5.06 4.56
CA PHE A 33 -1.47 4.38 4.07
C PHE A 33 -0.30 4.53 5.03
N ASP A 34 -0.15 5.71 5.65
CA ASP A 34 0.88 5.91 6.66
C ASP A 34 0.73 4.92 7.84
N LYS A 35 -0.48 4.80 8.40
CA LYS A 35 -0.77 3.83 9.46
C LYS A 35 -0.64 2.38 8.99
N ALA A 36 -1.08 2.07 7.76
CA ALA A 36 -0.99 0.72 7.20
C ALA A 36 0.47 0.25 7.05
N PHE A 37 1.38 1.14 6.60
CA PHE A 37 2.81 0.81 6.47
C PHE A 37 3.58 0.85 7.80
N GLN A 38 3.09 1.58 8.80
CA GLN A 38 3.69 1.62 10.14
C GLN A 38 3.23 0.47 11.05
N SER A 39 2.02 -0.06 10.82
CA SER A 39 1.46 -1.19 11.57
C SER A 39 2.32 -2.45 11.39
N ALA A 40 2.53 -3.20 12.47
CA ALA A 40 3.32 -4.44 12.50
C ALA A 40 2.62 -5.65 11.84
N PHE A 41 1.59 -5.41 11.03
CA PHE A 41 1.01 -6.46 10.18
C PHE A 41 2.07 -6.90 9.17
N VAL A 42 2.07 -8.18 8.80
CA VAL A 42 3.07 -8.89 7.97
C VAL A 42 3.49 -8.17 6.67
N GLU A 43 2.72 -7.17 6.26
CA GLU A 43 2.92 -6.28 5.12
C GLU A 43 4.20 -5.41 5.20
N ARG A 44 4.78 -5.18 6.39
CA ARG A 44 5.99 -4.34 6.53
C ARG A 44 7.24 -4.98 5.92
N THR A 45 7.36 -6.31 6.00
CA THR A 45 8.51 -7.06 5.46
C THR A 45 8.45 -7.19 3.94
N LEU A 46 7.24 -7.27 3.38
CA LEU A 46 7.01 -7.44 1.93
C LEU A 46 6.74 -6.11 1.20
N GLN A 47 6.60 -5.00 1.94
CA GLN A 47 6.25 -3.68 1.40
C GLN A 47 5.00 -3.73 0.49
N LYS A 48 4.13 -4.70 0.75
CA LYS A 48 2.99 -5.04 -0.09
C LYS A 48 1.71 -4.92 0.72
N LEU A 49 0.81 -4.04 0.31
CA LEU A 49 -0.53 -3.93 0.87
C LEU A 49 -1.52 -4.70 -0.01
N THR A 50 -2.34 -5.57 0.58
CA THR A 50 -3.32 -6.37 -0.18
C THR A 50 -4.75 -6.09 0.26
N PHE A 51 -5.55 -5.58 -0.67
CA PHE A 51 -6.96 -5.28 -0.51
C PHE A 51 -7.78 -6.35 -1.23
N ASN A 52 -8.11 -7.41 -0.48
CA ASN A 52 -9.14 -8.35 -0.88
C ASN A 52 -10.47 -7.71 -0.50
N GLY A 53 -11.42 -7.59 -1.43
CA GLY A 53 -12.64 -6.77 -1.32
C GLY A 53 -13.64 -7.15 -0.21
N GLY A 54 -13.22 -7.10 1.05
CA GLY A 54 -14.04 -7.33 2.22
C GLY A 54 -13.21 -7.49 3.50
N SER A 55 -13.07 -6.40 4.26
CA SER A 55 -13.20 -6.39 5.72
C SER A 55 -13.18 -4.94 6.21
N GLY A 56 -14.16 -4.60 7.03
CA GLY A 56 -14.56 -3.24 7.36
C GLY A 56 -13.54 -2.42 8.15
N ALA A 57 -13.47 -1.14 7.78
CA ALA A 57 -13.19 -0.02 8.67
C ALA A 57 -13.75 1.26 8.01
N ALA A 58 -15.04 1.21 7.66
CA ALA A 58 -15.87 2.39 7.48
C ALA A 58 -16.97 2.28 8.55
N CYS A 59 -16.62 2.67 9.77
CA CYS A 59 -17.56 3.01 10.83
C CYS A 59 -17.18 4.41 11.32
#